data_AF-A0A832XR18-F1
#
_entry.id   AF-A0A832XR18-F1
#
_cell.length_a   1.000
_cell.length_b   1.000
_cell.length_c   1.000
_cell.angle_alpha   90.00
_cell.angle_beta   90.00
_cell.angle_gamma   90.00
#
_symmetry.space_group_name_H-M   'P 1'
#
loop_
_entity.id
_entity.type
_entity.pdbx_description
1 polymer ?
#
loop_
_entity_poly.entity_id
_entity_poly.type
_entity_poly.pdbx_seq_one_letter_code
_entity_poly.pdbx_strand_id
1 'polypeptide(L)' 'MEDYEWRLFDVLEAAGATLAILKIQLGDYQQVLSLINNSEDMATLTSSGKIRLARQRLDSFLGNDPSNAV' A
#
# COMPACT_ATOMS: atom_id res chain seq x y z
N MET A 1 -1.91 -4.41 14.76
CA MET A 1 -3.13 -4.32 13.90
C MET A 1 -4.23 -5.30 14.35
N GLU A 2 -4.11 -5.96 15.51
CA GLU A 2 -5.09 -6.97 15.96
C GLU A 2 -6.46 -6.36 16.31
N ASP A 3 -6.51 -5.08 16.66
CA ASP A 3 -7.75 -4.35 16.98
C ASP A 3 -8.51 -3.81 15.76
N TYR A 4 -7.99 -3.98 14.54
CA TYR A 4 -8.58 -3.43 13.32
C TYR A 4 -8.99 -4.53 12.35
N GLU A 5 -10.16 -4.38 11.73
CA GLU A 5 -10.54 -5.25 10.61
C GLU A 5 -9.79 -4.80 9.35
N TRP A 6 -8.82 -5.62 8.94
CA TRP A 6 -8.05 -5.39 7.72
C TRP A 6 -7.93 -6.66 6.89
N ARG A 7 -7.66 -6.48 5.60
CA ARG A 7 -7.37 -7.57 4.67
C ARG A 7 -6.16 -7.20 3.81
N LEU A 8 -5.23 -8.14 3.68
CA LEU A 8 -4.20 -8.09 2.64
C LEU A 8 -4.85 -8.29 1.28
N PHE A 9 -4.83 -7.26 0.44
CA PHE A 9 -5.44 -7.31 -0.88
C PHE A 9 -4.46 -7.79 -1.95
N ASP A 10 -3.21 -7.30 -1.89
CA ASP A 10 -2.18 -7.61 -2.86
C ASP A 10 -0.80 -7.60 -2.20
N VAL A 11 0.13 -8.35 -2.77
CA VAL A 11 1.55 -8.35 -2.40
C VAL A 11 2.38 -8.34 -3.68
N LEU A 12 3.30 -7.39 -3.77
CA LEU A 12 4.25 -7.30 -4.86
C LEU A 12 5.65 -7.36 -4.28
N GLU A 13 6.48 -8.24 -4.84
CA GLU A 13 7.89 -8.28 -4.51
C GLU A 13 8.66 -7.34 -5.44
N ALA A 14 9.45 -6.46 -4.83
CA ALA A 14 10.38 -5.58 -5.52
C ALA A 14 11.78 -5.88 -5.01
N ALA A 15 12.81 -5.71 -5.84
CA ALA A 15 14.18 -6.07 -5.50
C ALA A 15 14.63 -5.40 -4.18
N GLY A 16 14.56 -6.14 -3.06
CA GLY A 16 14.92 -5.68 -1.71
C GLY A 16 13.78 -5.15 -0.83
N ALA A 17 12.53 -5.14 -1.30
CA ALA A 17 11.38 -4.70 -0.50
C ALA A 17 10.09 -5.45 -0.85
N THR A 18 9.26 -5.71 0.15
CA THR A 18 7.91 -6.23 -0.03
C THR A 18 6.92 -5.07 0.00
N LEU A 19 6.17 -4.90 -1.10
CA LEU A 19 5.06 -3.96 -1.14
C LEU A 19 3.74 -4.69 -0.92
N ALA A 20 2.86 -4.09 -0.13
CA ALA A 20 1.57 -4.66 0.20
C ALA A 20 0.46 -3.62 0.01
N ILE A 21 -0.69 -4.06 -0.48
CA ILE A 21 -1.91 -3.25 -0.45
C ILE A 21 -2.82 -3.78 0.63
N LEU A 22 -3.07 -2.95 1.65
CA LEU A 22 -3.97 -3.24 2.74
C LEU A 22 -5.34 -2.59 2.47
N LYS A 23 -6.40 -3.38 2.64
CA LYS A 23 -7.77 -2.88 2.70
C LYS A 23 -8.18 -2.80 4.16
N ILE A 24 -8.64 -1.63 4.57
CA ILE A 24 -9.12 -1.35 5.93
C ILE A 24 -10.49 -0.69 5.87
N GLN A 25 -11.21 -0.70 6.99
CA GLN A 25 -12.44 0.06 7.11
C GLN A 25 -12.16 1.57 7.05
N LEU A 26 -13.06 2.31 6.40
CA LEU A 26 -12.87 3.76 6.21
C LEU A 26 -12.83 4.51 7.56
N GLY A 27 -13.60 4.05 8.54
CA GLY A 27 -13.63 4.64 9.89
C GLY A 27 -12.30 4.55 10.64
N ASP A 28 -11.50 3.53 10.33
CA ASP A 28 -10.23 3.25 11.00
C ASP A 28 -9.01 3.79 10.24
N TYR A 29 -9.24 4.43 9.09
CA TYR A 29 -8.17 4.80 8.15
C TYR A 29 -7.06 5.63 8.80
N GLN A 30 -7.42 6.66 9.57
CA GLN A 30 -6.45 7.58 10.16
C GLN A 30 -5.60 6.89 11.24
N GLN A 31 -6.21 6.04 12.05
CA GLN A 31 -5.55 5.33 13.14
C GLN A 31 -4.59 4.28 12.57
N VAL A 32 -5.04 3.48 11.60
CA VAL A 32 -4.18 2.48 10.95
C VAL A 32 -3.05 3.14 10.17
N LEU A 33 -3.31 4.24 9.45
CA LEU A 33 -2.27 5.01 8.74
C LEU A 33 -1.18 5.47 9.72
N SER A 34 -1.59 6.01 10.86
CA SER A 34 -0.65 6.44 11.91
C SER A 34 0.14 5.27 12.47
N LEU A 35 -0.51 4.13 12.74
CA LEU A 35 0.15 2.93 13.24
C LEU A 35 1.21 2.40 12.26
N ILE A 36 0.90 2.35 10.97
CA ILE A 36 1.85 1.92 9.94
C ILE A 36 3.04 2.88 9.88
N ASN A 37 2.81 4.19 9.80
CA ASN A 37 3.87 5.17 9.61
C ASN A 37 4.72 5.44 10.87
N ASN A 38 4.28 4.97 12.03
CA ASN A 38 5.06 4.99 13.27
C ASN A 38 5.82 3.68 13.53
N SER A 39 5.71 2.70 12.62
CA SER A 39 6.51 1.47 12.66
C SER A 39 7.90 1.73 12.07
N GLU A 40 8.94 1.09 12.60
CA GLU A 40 10.31 1.24 12.07
C GLU A 40 10.47 0.56 10.70
N ASP A 41 9.80 -0.59 10.49
CA ASP A 41 9.97 -1.43 9.30
C ASP A 41 8.97 -1.16 8.17
N MET A 42 8.00 -0.26 8.36
CA MET A 42 6.88 -0.07 7.42
C MET A 42 6.58 1.40 7.20
N ALA A 43 6.14 1.73 5.99
CA ALA A 43 5.65 3.05 5.65
C ALA A 43 4.54 2.96 4.60
N THR A 44 3.62 3.91 4.64
CA THR A 44 2.55 4.03 3.64
C THR A 44 3.05 4.83 2.46
N LEU A 45 3.08 4.20 1.27
CA LEU A 45 3.44 4.88 0.02
C LEU A 45 2.28 5.68 -0.58
N THR A 46 1.06 5.13 -0.53
CA THR A 46 -0.14 5.78 -1.07
C THR A 46 -1.41 5.20 -0.43
N SER A 47 -2.50 5.97 -0.52
CA SER A 47 -3.83 5.50 -0.15
C SER A 47 -4.87 5.88 -1.21
N SER A 48 -5.91 5.05 -1.32
CA SER A 48 -7.06 5.31 -2.18
C SER A 48 -8.23 4.45 -1.77
N GLY A 49 -9.46 4.98 -1.88
CA GLY A 49 -10.67 4.18 -1.84
C GLY A 49 -10.87 3.30 -3.09
N LYS A 50 -9.99 3.41 -4.10
CA LYS A 50 -10.05 2.65 -5.36
C LYS A 50 -8.81 1.79 -5.50
N ILE A 51 -9.00 0.47 -5.39
CA ILE A 51 -7.89 -0.49 -5.43
C ILE A 51 -7.08 -0.44 -6.74
N ARG A 52 -7.76 -0.25 -7.88
CA ARG A 52 -7.12 -0.07 -9.19
C ARG A 52 -6.15 1.12 -9.19
N LEU A 53 -6.50 2.21 -8.52
CA LEU A 53 -5.66 3.40 -8.45
C LEU A 53 -4.48 3.22 -7.49
N ALA A 54 -4.69 2.53 -6.37
CA ALA A 54 -3.60 2.18 -5.46
C ALA A 54 -2.54 1.32 -6.15
N ARG A 55 -2.97 0.28 -6.90
CA ARG A 55 -2.07 -0.58 -7.66
C ARG A 55 -1.30 0.19 -8.75
N GLN A 56 -2.00 0.99 -9.56
CA GLN A 56 -1.34 1.82 -10.58
C GLN A 56 -0.25 2.73 -10.01
N ARG A 57 -0.51 3.36 -8.86
CA ARG A 57 0.49 4.20 -8.19
C ARG A 57 1.66 3.35 -7.67
N LEU A 58 1.38 2.17 -7.14
CA LEU A 58 2.39 1.24 -6.67
C LEU A 58 3.33 0.80 -7.82
N ASP A 59 2.77 0.47 -8.97
CA ASP A 59 3.54 0.14 -10.17
C ASP A 59 4.43 1.31 -10.61
N SER A 60 3.94 2.56 -10.54
CA SER A 60 4.75 3.75 -10.80
C SER A 60 5.93 3.90 -9.82
N PHE A 61 5.75 3.60 -8.53
CA PHE A 61 6.85 3.62 -7.55
C PHE A 61 7.93 2.58 -7.84
N LEU A 62 7.56 1.47 -8.47
CA LEU A 62 8.49 0.41 -8.85
C LEU A 62 9.31 0.73 -10.11
N GLY A 63 9.10 1.89 -10.72
CA GLY A 63 9.73 2.24 -12.00
C GLY A 63 9.16 1.45 -13.19
N ASN A 64 8.07 0.71 -12.98
CA ASN A 64 7.29 0.07 -14.03
C ASN A 64 6.34 1.12 -14.67
N ASP A 65 6.92 2.24 -15.10
CA ASP A 65 6.17 3.25 -15.83
C ASP A 65 5.83 2.69 -17.23
N PRO A 66 4.54 2.56 -17.60
CA PRO A 66 4.16 2.10 -18.92
C PRO A 66 4.64 3.02 -20.06
N SER A 67 5.12 4.24 -19.75
CA SER A 67 5.79 5.09 -20.74
C SER A 67 7.19 4.63 -21.14
N ASN A 68 7.80 3.68 -20.41
CA ASN A 68 9.10 3.08 -20.75
C ASN A 68 8.99 1.81 -21.62
N ALA A 69 7.78 1.36 -21.96
CA ALA A 69 7.59 0.28 -22.93
C ALA A 69 7.72 0.85 -24.35
N VAL A 70 8.95 0.88 -24.86
CA VAL A 70 9.27 1.15 -26.28
C VAL A 70 9.09 -0.11 -27.11
#